data_AF-A0A7J9GBX1-F1
#
_entry.id   AF-A0A7J9GBX1-F1
#
_cell.length_a   1.000
_cell.length_b   1.000
_cell.length_c   1.000
_cell.angle_alpha   90.00
_cell.angle_beta   90.00
_cell.angle_gamma   90.00
#
_symmetry.space_group_name_H-M   'P 1'
#
loop_
_entity.id
_entity.type
_entity.pdbx_description
1 polymer ?
#
loop_
_entity_poly.entity_id
_entity_poly.type
_entity_poly.pdbx_seq_one_letter_code
_entity_poly.pdbx_strand_id
1 'polypeptide(L)'
;LGKILVLPKFGGLPQWAVVGDTFPVGCAFDESNVHHKYFKENPDFNNPKYNTRNGVYIEGCGLDNVLMSWGHDDYMYMVAKKNGTTLPSAGLFIVRYHSFYPLHKYGAYSQFMNEEDKENFKWL
;
A
#
# COMPACT_ATOMS: atom_id res chain seq x y z
N LEU A 1 -0.87 -14.35 6.28
CA LEU A 1 -0.47 -15.45 5.36
C LEU A 1 0.43 -14.99 4.22
N GLY A 2 0.29 -13.77 3.68
CA GLY A 2 1.11 -13.33 2.54
C GLY A 2 2.64 -13.30 2.76
N LYS A 3 3.10 -13.37 4.02
CA LYS A 3 4.53 -13.41 4.37
C LYS A 3 5.26 -14.68 3.91
N ILE A 4 4.54 -15.68 3.38
CA ILE A 4 5.15 -16.89 2.80
C ILE A 4 6.11 -16.59 1.62
N LEU A 5 6.05 -15.39 1.03
CA LEU A 5 6.93 -14.95 -0.05
C LEU A 5 8.43 -15.01 0.31
N VAL A 6 8.78 -14.99 1.60
CA VAL A 6 10.19 -15.18 2.04
C VAL A 6 10.68 -16.61 1.88
N LEU A 7 9.77 -17.58 1.74
CA LEU A 7 10.14 -18.98 1.62
C LEU A 7 10.66 -19.27 0.20
N PRO A 8 11.74 -20.05 0.04
CA PRO A 8 12.30 -20.37 -1.28
C PRO A 8 11.28 -20.93 -2.27
N LYS A 9 10.32 -21.74 -1.79
CA LYS A 9 9.26 -22.32 -2.62
C LYS A 9 8.30 -21.29 -3.23
N PHE A 10 8.19 -20.11 -2.64
CA PHE A 10 7.23 -19.06 -3.01
C PHE A 10 7.91 -17.78 -3.53
N GLY A 11 9.21 -17.85 -3.85
CA GLY A 11 9.97 -16.76 -4.45
C GLY A 11 11.27 -16.43 -3.71
N GLY A 12 11.36 -16.75 -2.42
CA GLY A 12 12.55 -16.44 -1.62
C GLY A 12 12.86 -14.95 -1.57
N LEU A 13 11.84 -14.10 -1.58
CA LEU A 13 12.01 -12.65 -1.66
C LEU A 13 12.69 -12.11 -0.39
N PRO A 14 13.53 -11.06 -0.52
CA PRO A 14 14.09 -10.40 0.65
C PRO A 14 12.97 -9.79 1.49
N GLN A 15 13.15 -9.74 2.82
CA GLN A 15 12.08 -9.32 3.74
C GLN A 15 11.53 -7.92 3.44
N TRP A 16 12.37 -6.98 3.00
CA TRP A 16 11.93 -5.63 2.65
C TRP A 16 10.92 -5.59 1.48
N ALA A 17 10.86 -6.65 0.67
CA ALA A 17 9.88 -6.82 -0.40
C ALA A 17 8.70 -7.72 0.00
N VAL A 18 8.51 -7.96 1.31
CA VAL A 18 7.46 -8.85 1.84
C VAL A 18 6.76 -8.25 3.06
N VAL A 19 7.49 -7.72 4.03
CA VAL A 19 6.94 -7.23 5.31
C VAL A 19 7.17 -5.74 5.49
N GLY A 20 6.55 -5.18 6.53
CA GLY A 20 6.73 -3.79 6.94
C GLY A 20 5.55 -2.90 6.54
N ASP A 21 5.61 -1.66 7.01
CA ASP A 21 4.62 -0.63 6.68
C ASP A 21 4.63 -0.36 5.18
N THR A 22 3.46 -0.17 4.59
CA THR A 22 3.29 0.11 3.16
C THR A 22 3.07 1.60 2.91
N PHE A 23 3.41 2.03 1.69
CA PHE A 23 3.22 3.39 1.21
C PHE A 23 2.94 3.40 -0.30
N PRO A 24 2.25 4.42 -0.84
CA PRO A 24 2.09 4.59 -2.28
C PRO A 24 3.44 4.85 -2.95
N VAL A 25 3.71 4.17 -4.06
CA VAL A 25 4.82 4.50 -4.97
C VAL A 25 4.32 5.38 -6.10
N GLY A 26 5.18 6.12 -6.80
CA GLY A 26 4.76 6.98 -7.91
C GLY A 26 4.12 8.31 -7.51
N CYS A 27 4.14 8.67 -6.23
CA CYS A 27 3.87 10.02 -5.69
C CYS A 27 4.91 10.38 -4.61
N ALA A 28 4.87 11.62 -4.11
CA ALA A 28 5.80 12.07 -3.09
C ALA A 28 5.65 11.23 -1.81
N PHE A 29 6.78 10.88 -1.21
CA PHE A 29 6.82 10.15 0.05
C PHE A 29 6.53 11.10 1.22
N ASP A 30 5.45 10.83 1.94
CA ASP A 30 5.02 11.57 3.14
C ASP A 30 5.96 11.30 4.33
N GLU A 31 6.20 12.33 5.14
CA GLU A 31 7.10 12.27 6.31
C GLU A 31 6.62 11.31 7.41
N SER A 32 5.34 10.91 7.40
CA SER A 32 4.80 9.88 8.28
C SER A 32 5.28 8.46 7.96
N ASN A 33 5.87 8.24 6.77
CA ASN A 33 6.50 6.97 6.44
C ASN A 33 7.66 6.68 7.41
N VAL A 34 7.67 5.49 8.00
CA VAL A 34 8.70 5.11 8.99
C VAL A 34 10.10 5.25 8.40
N HIS A 35 10.99 5.91 9.15
CA HIS A 35 12.35 6.23 8.72
C HIS A 35 12.45 6.99 7.38
N HIS A 36 11.55 7.95 7.13
CA HIS A 36 11.50 8.81 5.94
C HIS A 36 12.85 9.27 5.38
N LYS A 37 13.83 9.57 6.25
CA LYS A 37 15.20 9.97 5.86
C LYS A 37 15.86 9.07 4.79
N TYR A 38 15.56 7.77 4.77
CA TYR A 38 16.14 6.83 3.80
C TYR A 38 15.48 6.91 2.41
N PHE A 39 14.29 7.51 2.30
CA PHE A 39 13.64 7.69 1.00
C PHE A 39 14.41 8.64 0.08
N LYS A 40 15.27 9.52 0.62
CA LYS A 40 16.15 10.39 -0.18
C LYS A 40 17.08 9.61 -1.12
N GLU A 41 17.36 8.35 -0.80
CA GLU A 41 18.18 7.44 -1.61
C GLU A 41 17.36 6.70 -2.68
N ASN A 42 16.02 6.75 -2.61
CA ASN A 42 15.16 6.17 -3.62
C ASN A 42 15.21 7.02 -4.91
N PRO A 43 15.44 6.42 -6.10
CA PRO A 43 15.50 7.16 -7.37
C PRO A 43 14.22 7.96 -7.66
N ASP A 44 13.07 7.53 -7.14
CA ASP A 44 11.80 8.21 -7.35
C ASP A 44 11.64 9.49 -6.49
N PHE A 45 12.44 9.65 -5.42
CA PHE A 45 12.35 10.80 -4.51
C PHE A 45 12.59 12.13 -5.23
N ASN A 46 13.57 12.17 -6.14
CA ASN A 46 13.91 13.36 -6.92
C ASN A 46 13.36 13.30 -8.36
N ASN A 47 12.57 12.28 -8.70
CA ASN A 47 12.02 12.13 -10.04
C ASN A 47 10.85 13.12 -10.22
N PRO A 48 10.91 14.07 -11.18
CA PRO A 48 9.86 15.07 -11.36
C PRO A 48 8.49 14.50 -11.72
N LYS A 49 8.42 13.23 -12.18
CA LYS A 49 7.16 12.53 -12.45
C LYS A 49 6.47 12.06 -11.16
N TYR A 50 7.22 11.83 -10.10
CA TYR A 50 6.75 11.15 -8.89
C TYR A 50 6.89 12.01 -7.65
N ASN A 51 7.74 13.03 -7.64
CA ASN A 51 8.03 13.83 -6.45
C ASN A 51 7.00 14.95 -6.15
N THR A 52 5.85 14.93 -6.81
CA THR A 52 4.73 15.83 -6.50
C THR A 52 3.72 15.14 -5.58
N ARG A 53 2.87 15.92 -4.90
CA ARG A 53 1.88 15.40 -3.94
C ARG A 53 1.06 14.22 -4.48
N ASN A 54 0.65 14.29 -5.75
CA ASN A 54 -0.15 13.25 -6.38
C ASN A 54 0.65 12.40 -7.36
N GLY A 55 1.82 12.86 -7.84
CA GLY A 55 2.64 12.14 -8.81
C GLY A 55 1.84 11.72 -10.04
N VAL A 56 1.73 10.41 -10.26
CA VAL A 56 0.96 9.83 -11.38
C VAL A 56 -0.54 9.68 -11.11
N TYR A 57 -1.01 9.96 -9.90
CA TYR A 57 -2.39 9.71 -9.48
C TYR A 57 -3.29 10.94 -9.62
N ILE A 58 -4.59 10.66 -9.72
CA ILE A 58 -5.66 11.65 -9.66
C ILE A 58 -6.23 11.63 -8.24
N GLU A 59 -6.60 12.81 -7.73
CA GLU A 59 -7.28 12.93 -6.44
C GLU A 59 -8.61 12.16 -6.45
N GLY A 60 -8.89 11.40 -5.39
CA GLY A 60 -10.08 10.56 -5.26
C GLY A 60 -10.13 9.38 -6.23
N CYS A 61 -9.00 8.98 -6.84
CA CYS A 61 -8.97 7.86 -7.78
C CYS A 61 -9.35 6.50 -7.17
N GLY A 62 -9.34 6.39 -5.84
CA GLY A 62 -9.56 5.15 -5.10
C GLY A 62 -8.26 4.41 -4.85
N LEU A 63 -8.09 3.88 -3.65
CA LEU A 63 -6.86 3.17 -3.25
C LEU A 63 -6.60 1.94 -4.13
N ASP A 64 -7.65 1.33 -4.68
CA ASP A 64 -7.52 0.22 -5.62
C ASP A 64 -6.78 0.60 -6.93
N ASN A 65 -6.73 1.90 -7.26
CA ASN A 65 -5.98 2.48 -8.39
C ASN A 65 -4.62 3.07 -7.99
N VAL A 66 -4.24 3.00 -6.71
CA VAL A 66 -2.94 3.43 -6.22
C VAL A 66 -2.01 2.22 -6.17
N LEU A 67 -0.82 2.35 -6.75
CA LEU A 67 0.19 1.32 -6.64
C LEU A 67 0.88 1.44 -5.28
N MET A 68 0.72 0.41 -4.45
CA MET A 68 1.35 0.33 -3.13
C MET A 68 2.74 -0.31 -3.24
N SER A 69 3.62 0.01 -2.29
CA SER A 69 4.88 -0.70 -2.10
C SER A 69 4.61 -2.22 -1.96
N TRP A 70 5.26 -3.03 -2.78
CA TRP A 70 5.00 -4.47 -2.85
C TRP A 70 5.26 -5.19 -1.51
N GLY A 71 4.33 -6.06 -1.13
CA GLY A 71 4.46 -6.86 0.08
C GLY A 71 3.31 -7.83 0.31
N HIS A 72 3.22 -8.33 1.55
CA HIS A 72 2.27 -9.35 1.96
C HIS A 72 0.81 -8.94 1.86
N ASP A 73 0.48 -7.66 2.00
CA ASP A 73 -0.88 -7.11 1.92
C ASP A 73 -1.49 -7.35 0.53
N ASP A 74 -0.92 -6.72 -0.50
CA ASP A 74 -1.38 -6.84 -1.90
C ASP A 74 -1.31 -8.29 -2.39
N TYR A 75 -0.23 -9.02 -2.03
CA TYR A 75 -0.13 -10.43 -2.37
C TYR A 75 -1.29 -11.25 -1.77
N MET A 76 -1.59 -11.07 -0.48
CA MET A 76 -2.66 -11.83 0.16
C MET A 76 -4.04 -11.43 -0.35
N TYR A 77 -4.27 -10.13 -0.62
CA TYR A 77 -5.48 -9.64 -1.26
C TYR A 77 -5.70 -10.31 -2.63
N MET A 78 -4.67 -10.34 -3.49
CA MET A 78 -4.75 -10.99 -4.80
C MET A 78 -5.01 -12.50 -4.69
N VAL A 79 -4.33 -13.18 -3.76
CA VAL A 79 -4.56 -14.61 -3.51
C VAL A 79 -6.00 -14.86 -3.06
N ALA A 80 -6.54 -14.06 -2.13
CA ALA A 80 -7.92 -14.20 -1.67
C ALA A 80 -8.92 -14.00 -2.81
N LYS A 81 -8.76 -12.94 -3.61
CA LYS A 81 -9.62 -12.65 -4.78
C LYS A 81 -9.54 -13.79 -5.81
N LYS A 82 -8.34 -14.26 -6.13
CA LYS A 82 -8.14 -15.32 -7.13
C LYS A 82 -8.71 -16.67 -6.71
N ASN A 83 -8.78 -16.93 -5.40
CA ASN A 83 -9.36 -18.15 -4.83
C ASN A 83 -10.86 -18.04 -4.53
N GLY A 84 -11.55 -17.01 -5.02
CA GLY A 84 -13.01 -16.90 -4.87
C GLY A 84 -13.46 -16.71 -3.43
N THR A 85 -12.69 -15.95 -2.64
CA THR A 85 -13.05 -15.59 -1.25
C THR A 85 -14.48 -15.07 -1.12
N THR A 86 -15.12 -15.41 0.00
CA THR A 86 -16.46 -14.94 0.39
C THR A 86 -16.39 -13.82 1.44
N LEU A 87 -15.20 -13.29 1.73
CA LEU A 87 -15.05 -12.15 2.63
C LEU A 87 -15.78 -10.91 2.09
N PRO A 88 -16.41 -10.11 2.97
CA PRO A 88 -17.00 -8.83 2.58
C PRO A 88 -15.92 -7.83 2.14
N SER A 89 -16.33 -6.74 1.46
CA SER A 89 -15.42 -5.67 0.98
C SER A 89 -14.51 -5.16 2.11
N ALA A 90 -15.07 -4.84 3.27
CA ALA A 90 -14.31 -4.41 4.45
C ALA A 90 -13.24 -5.41 4.91
N GLY A 91 -13.52 -6.72 4.85
CA GLY A 91 -12.54 -7.75 5.21
C GLY A 91 -11.36 -7.79 4.24
N LEU A 92 -11.62 -7.61 2.96
CA LEU A 92 -10.57 -7.51 1.94
C LEU A 92 -9.79 -6.20 2.02
N PHE A 93 -10.47 -5.11 2.34
CA PHE A 93 -9.86 -3.80 2.57
C PHE A 93 -8.86 -3.86 3.73
N ILE A 94 -9.24 -4.45 4.87
CA ILE A 94 -8.32 -4.67 6.00
C ILE A 94 -7.12 -5.51 5.54
N VAL A 95 -7.33 -6.64 4.87
CA VAL A 95 -6.20 -7.47 4.39
C VAL A 95 -5.25 -6.69 3.49
N ARG A 96 -5.77 -5.82 2.62
CA ARG A 96 -4.98 -5.06 1.65
C ARG A 96 -4.27 -3.83 2.22
N TYR A 97 -4.80 -3.24 3.29
CA TYR A 97 -4.30 -1.95 3.79
C TYR A 97 -3.90 -1.97 5.28
N HIS A 98 -3.89 -3.12 5.95
CA HIS A 98 -3.50 -3.22 7.38
C HIS A 98 -2.05 -2.83 7.69
N SER A 99 -1.17 -2.80 6.68
CA SER A 99 0.19 -2.28 6.82
C SER A 99 0.31 -0.81 6.41
N PHE A 100 -0.76 -0.16 5.94
CA PHE A 100 -0.72 1.23 5.44
C PHE A 100 -0.79 2.26 6.57
N TYR A 101 0.13 2.16 7.53
CA TYR A 101 0.20 3.01 8.73
C TYR A 101 0.19 4.52 8.44
N PRO A 102 0.90 5.04 7.43
CA PRO A 102 0.80 6.44 7.03
C PRO A 102 -0.66 6.92 6.87
N LEU A 103 -1.52 6.09 6.29
CA LEU A 103 -2.94 6.39 6.14
C LEU A 103 -3.71 6.19 7.44
N HIS A 104 -3.77 4.96 7.96
CA HIS A 104 -4.71 4.65 9.05
C HIS A 104 -4.29 5.16 10.43
N LYS A 105 -3.02 5.57 10.61
CA LYS A 105 -2.54 6.16 11.87
C LYS A 105 -2.34 7.67 11.78
N TYR A 106 -1.95 8.20 10.62
CA TYR A 106 -1.56 9.61 10.48
C TYR A 106 -2.42 10.41 9.50
N GLY A 107 -3.32 9.77 8.75
CA GLY A 107 -4.20 10.42 7.78
C GLY A 107 -3.52 10.84 6.47
N ALA A 108 -2.24 10.48 6.27
CA ALA A 108 -1.51 10.76 5.05
C ALA A 108 -2.12 10.00 3.87
N TYR A 109 -1.97 10.53 2.65
CA TYR A 109 -2.50 9.95 1.41
C TYR A 109 -4.04 9.83 1.31
N SER A 110 -4.78 10.42 2.25
CA SER A 110 -6.25 10.47 2.21
C SER A 110 -6.82 11.14 0.95
N GLN A 111 -6.02 11.97 0.25
CA GLN A 111 -6.42 12.55 -1.04
C GLN A 111 -6.67 11.50 -2.13
N PHE A 112 -6.20 10.26 -2.00
CA PHE A 112 -6.46 9.21 -2.99
C PHE A 112 -7.73 8.40 -2.72
N MET A 113 -8.31 8.49 -1.52
CA MET A 113 -9.48 7.70 -1.14
C MET A 113 -10.74 8.14 -1.87
N ASN A 114 -11.50 7.18 -2.39
CA ASN A 114 -12.86 7.39 -2.89
C ASN A 114 -13.90 7.13 -1.78
N GLU A 115 -15.20 7.21 -2.10
CA GLU A 115 -16.27 6.98 -1.11
C GLU A 115 -16.33 5.54 -0.58
N GLU A 116 -16.01 4.54 -1.40
CA GLU A 116 -15.95 3.15 -0.95
C GLU A 116 -14.79 2.92 0.03
N ASP A 117 -13.62 3.51 -0.26
CA ASP A 117 -12.48 3.47 0.65
C ASP A 117 -12.82 4.10 2.00
N LYS A 118 -13.49 5.26 2.00
CA LYS A 118 -13.91 5.95 3.23
C LYS A 118 -14.89 5.12 4.06
N GLU A 119 -15.78 4.37 3.42
CA GLU A 119 -16.70 3.46 4.11
C GLU A 119 -15.95 2.28 4.74
N ASN A 120 -15.09 1.62 3.96
CA ASN A 120 -14.31 0.47 4.44
C ASN A 120 -13.28 0.87 5.51
N PHE A 121 -12.72 2.07 5.43
CA PHE A 121 -11.73 2.61 6.36
C PHE A 121 -12.22 2.70 7.79
N LYS A 122 -13.54 2.73 8.04
CA LYS A 122 -14.10 2.65 9.40
C LYS A 122 -13.76 1.35 10.14
N TRP A 123 -13.33 0.32 9.41
CA TRP A 123 -13.00 -1.01 9.94
C TRP A 123 -11.51 -1.28 10.06
N LEU A 124 -10.65 -0.37 9.58
CA LEU A 124 -9.20 -0.49 9.58
C LEU A 124 -8.58 0.39 10.68
#